data_AF-A0A7V5NX58-F1
#
_entry.id   AF-A0A7V5NX58-F1
#
_cell.length_a   1.000
_cell.length_b   1.000
_cell.length_c   1.000
_cell.angle_alpha   90.00
_cell.angle_beta   90.00
_cell.angle_gamma   90.00
#
_symmetry.space_group_name_H-M   'P 1'
#
loop_
_entity.id
_entity.type
_entity.pdbx_description
1 polymer ?
#
loop_
_entity_poly.entity_id
_entity_poly.type
_entity_poly.pdbx_seq_one_letter_code
_entity_poly.pdbx_strand_id
1 'polypeptide(L)'
;MTQELNFEGRVFVGFDKDTMRRFSKTGMIVGLLLIAGGFAGALMPQYMALFVNAWLGWLLIFAGLISTWLAFASKGRSMLALLKPLMLVITGVVLLLFPIISIAAIALLMAFYLMLDAFTGFGLAHDLYPLKGWGWMAFNGFTSFVLSILFIIGWPITSLVMVGLFAGISLFFDGVSLFTLGWLARKAK
;
A
#
# COMPACT_ATOMS: atom_id res chain seq x y z
N MET A 1 -2.22 32.08 -46.53
CA MET A 1 -3.51 31.54 -46.05
C MET A 1 -3.20 30.65 -44.84
N THR A 2 -2.92 31.29 -43.71
CA THR A 2 -2.55 30.66 -42.44
C THR A 2 -3.81 30.54 -41.59
N GLN A 3 -4.33 29.33 -41.43
CA GLN A 3 -5.37 29.06 -40.44
C GLN A 3 -4.70 28.87 -39.08
N GLU A 4 -4.80 29.90 -38.24
CA GLU A 4 -4.49 29.77 -36.82
C GLU A 4 -5.61 28.96 -36.15
N LEU A 5 -5.28 27.73 -35.75
CA LEU A 5 -6.10 26.92 -34.85
C LEU A 5 -6.10 27.60 -33.48
N ASN A 6 -7.17 28.36 -33.25
CA ASN A 6 -7.52 28.96 -31.97
C ASN A 6 -7.83 27.83 -30.96
N PHE A 7 -6.79 27.31 -30.31
CA PHE A 7 -6.93 26.51 -29.11
C PHE A 7 -7.23 27.44 -27.93
N GLU A 8 -8.47 27.93 -27.86
CA GLU A 8 -9.09 28.24 -26.58
C GLU A 8 -9.01 26.94 -25.74
N GLY A 9 -8.18 26.85 -24.71
CA GLY A 9 -8.12 27.82 -23.64
C GLY A 9 -9.01 27.29 -22.52
N ARG A 10 -8.39 26.47 -21.66
CA ARG A 10 -8.80 26.21 -20.27
C ARG A 10 -9.94 25.20 -20.07
N VAL A 11 -9.59 23.92 -20.16
CA VAL A 11 -10.13 22.94 -19.19
C VAL A 11 -9.39 23.15 -17.87
N PHE A 12 -9.57 24.31 -17.25
CA PHE A 12 -9.35 24.40 -15.81
C PHE A 12 -10.50 23.61 -15.21
N VAL A 13 -10.23 22.37 -14.82
CA VAL A 13 -10.97 21.73 -13.73
C VAL A 13 -10.74 22.64 -12.53
N GLY A 14 -11.50 23.73 -12.46
CA GLY A 14 -11.55 24.61 -11.33
C GLY A 14 -12.11 23.76 -10.21
N PHE A 15 -11.24 23.29 -9.33
CA PHE A 15 -11.67 22.62 -8.12
C PHE A 15 -12.55 23.60 -7.37
N ASP A 16 -13.85 23.34 -7.44
CA ASP A 16 -14.85 24.15 -6.78
C ASP A 16 -14.52 24.27 -5.28
N LYS A 17 -14.78 25.44 -4.69
CA LYS A 17 -14.43 25.72 -3.30
C LYS A 17 -15.09 24.74 -2.33
N ASP A 18 -16.23 24.16 -2.70
CA ASP A 18 -16.89 23.15 -1.89
C ASP A 18 -16.25 21.76 -2.07
N THR A 19 -15.71 21.45 -3.24
CA THR A 19 -14.91 20.23 -3.48
C THR A 19 -13.62 20.26 -2.66
N MET A 20 -12.91 21.40 -2.63
CA MET A 20 -11.72 21.60 -1.79
C MET A 20 -12.03 21.54 -0.30
N ARG A 21 -13.17 22.12 0.13
CA ARG A 21 -13.64 22.03 1.52
C ARG A 21 -14.00 20.61 1.93
N ARG A 22 -14.69 19.86 1.06
CA ARG A 22 -15.01 18.44 1.29
C ARG A 22 -13.72 17.63 1.34
N PHE A 23 -12.78 17.83 0.43
CA PHE A 23 -11.50 17.14 0.43
C PHE A 23 -10.70 17.40 1.71
N SER A 24 -10.62 18.65 2.18
CA SER A 24 -9.95 18.97 3.45
C SER A 24 -10.66 18.35 4.67
N LYS A 25 -12.00 18.41 4.75
CA LYS A 25 -12.75 17.80 5.87
C LYS A 25 -12.66 16.28 5.84
N THR A 26 -12.86 15.66 4.68
CA THR A 26 -12.79 14.20 4.50
C THR A 26 -11.36 13.72 4.76
N GLY A 27 -10.33 14.41 4.25
CA GLY A 27 -8.93 14.09 4.51
C GLY A 27 -8.57 14.13 5.99
N MET A 28 -9.06 15.13 6.74
CA MET A 28 -8.89 15.16 8.21
C MET A 28 -9.60 14.01 8.91
N ILE A 29 -10.86 13.72 8.56
CA ILE A 29 -11.66 12.67 9.21
C ILE A 29 -11.05 11.31 8.93
N VAL A 30 -10.73 11.02 7.66
CA VAL A 30 -10.09 9.77 7.26
C VAL A 30 -8.71 9.67 7.90
N GLY A 31 -7.91 10.74 7.90
CA GLY A 31 -6.61 10.76 8.59
C GLY A 31 -6.73 10.44 10.08
N LEU A 32 -7.72 11.02 10.78
CA LEU A 32 -7.95 10.74 12.20
C LEU A 32 -8.39 9.28 12.43
N LEU A 33 -9.26 8.73 11.57
CA LEU A 33 -9.66 7.33 11.64
C LEU A 33 -8.49 6.38 11.40
N LEU A 34 -7.61 6.70 10.45
CA LEU A 34 -6.40 5.92 10.16
C LEU A 34 -5.39 5.98 11.32
N ILE A 35 -5.21 7.15 11.94
CA ILE A 35 -4.37 7.30 13.15
C ILE A 35 -4.90 6.41 14.27
N ALA A 36 -6.19 6.50 14.57
CA ALA A 36 -6.81 5.72 15.63
C ALA A 36 -6.75 4.20 15.34
N GLY A 37 -7.06 3.81 14.10
CA GLY A 37 -7.01 2.43 13.65
C GLY A 37 -5.59 1.86 13.63
N GLY A 38 -4.61 2.63 13.16
CA GLY A 38 -3.19 2.25 13.14
C GLY A 38 -2.61 2.12 14.53
N PHE A 39 -2.94 3.05 15.44
CA PHE A 39 -2.53 2.98 16.84
C PHE A 39 -3.15 1.76 17.55
N ALA A 40 -4.46 1.53 17.38
CA ALA A 40 -5.12 0.34 17.91
C ALA A 40 -4.53 -0.96 17.32
N GLY A 41 -4.24 -0.96 16.01
CA GLY A 41 -3.61 -2.07 15.32
C GLY A 41 -2.20 -2.37 15.84
N ALA A 42 -1.43 -1.33 16.20
CA ALA A 42 -0.10 -1.50 16.79
C ALA A 42 -0.15 -2.07 18.23
N LEU A 43 -1.18 -1.74 19.02
CA LEU A 43 -1.40 -2.33 20.34
C LEU A 43 -1.84 -3.80 20.26
N MET A 44 -2.57 -4.15 19.20
CA MET A 44 -3.16 -5.46 18.97
C MET A 44 -2.70 -6.04 17.61
N PRO A 45 -1.39 -6.29 17.43
CA PRO A 45 -0.83 -6.61 16.11
C PRO A 45 -1.37 -7.92 15.54
N GLN A 46 -1.72 -8.89 16.39
CA GLN A 46 -2.26 -10.17 15.97
C GLN A 46 -3.59 -10.00 15.20
N TYR A 47 -4.49 -9.17 15.70
CA TYR A 47 -5.77 -8.88 15.04
C TYR A 47 -5.57 -8.02 13.79
N MET A 48 -4.62 -7.09 13.82
CA MET A 48 -4.28 -6.28 12.65
C MET A 48 -3.76 -7.15 11.50
N ALA A 49 -2.89 -8.12 11.77
CA ALA A 49 -2.37 -9.05 10.77
C ALA A 49 -3.50 -9.90 10.16
N LEU A 50 -4.42 -10.42 10.98
CA LEU A 50 -5.59 -11.15 10.51
C LEU A 50 -6.49 -10.28 9.64
N PHE A 51 -6.73 -9.04 10.04
CA PHE A 51 -7.53 -8.08 9.26
C PHE A 51 -6.90 -7.81 7.89
N VAL A 52 -5.60 -7.50 7.85
CA VAL A 52 -4.87 -7.26 6.60
C VAL A 52 -4.88 -8.50 5.69
N ASN A 53 -4.64 -9.67 6.25
CA ASN A 53 -4.71 -10.93 5.52
C ASN A 53 -6.12 -11.19 4.95
N ALA A 54 -7.16 -10.96 5.75
CA ALA A 54 -8.54 -11.13 5.31
C ALA A 54 -8.91 -10.12 4.21
N TRP A 55 -8.47 -8.87 4.34
CA TRP A 55 -8.66 -7.84 3.34
C TRP A 55 -7.99 -8.21 2.01
N LEU A 56 -6.73 -8.67 2.04
CA LEU A 56 -6.02 -9.17 0.87
C LEU A 56 -6.71 -10.39 0.25
N GLY A 57 -7.17 -11.34 1.06
CA GLY A 57 -7.91 -12.51 0.59
C GLY A 57 -9.17 -12.14 -0.18
N TRP A 58 -9.98 -11.23 0.36
CA TRP A 58 -11.17 -10.71 -0.33
C TRP A 58 -10.83 -9.98 -1.62
N LEU A 59 -9.81 -9.11 -1.61
CA LEU A 59 -9.36 -8.41 -2.81
C LEU A 59 -8.95 -9.39 -3.92
N LEU A 60 -8.23 -10.46 -3.58
CA LEU A 60 -7.83 -11.50 -4.54
C LEU A 60 -9.03 -12.26 -5.11
N ILE A 61 -10.03 -12.58 -4.27
CA ILE A 61 -11.26 -13.23 -4.72
C ILE A 61 -12.01 -12.31 -5.69
N PHE A 62 -12.25 -11.05 -5.33
CA PHE A 62 -12.95 -10.11 -6.20
C PHE A 62 -12.18 -9.85 -7.51
N ALA A 63 -10.86 -9.68 -7.44
CA ALA A 63 -10.02 -9.53 -8.62
C ALA A 63 -10.09 -10.78 -9.52
N GLY A 64 -10.09 -11.99 -8.93
CA GLY A 64 -10.26 -13.25 -9.64
C GLY A 64 -11.63 -13.39 -10.29
N LEU A 65 -12.72 -13.01 -9.60
CA LEU A 65 -14.08 -13.03 -10.14
C LEU A 65 -14.26 -12.05 -11.29
N ILE A 66 -13.81 -10.80 -11.15
CA ILE A 66 -13.86 -9.79 -12.21
C ILE A 66 -13.05 -10.25 -13.44
N SER A 67 -11.85 -10.80 -13.20
CA SER A 67 -10.99 -11.31 -14.27
C SER A 67 -11.60 -12.53 -14.98
N THR A 68 -12.30 -13.38 -14.23
CA THR A 68 -13.06 -14.51 -14.79
C THR A 68 -14.19 -14.02 -15.68
N TRP A 69 -14.96 -13.03 -15.21
CA TRP A 69 -16.04 -12.41 -15.99
C TRP A 69 -15.50 -11.80 -17.29
N LEU A 70 -14.38 -11.09 -17.22
CA LEU A 70 -13.75 -10.48 -18.39
C LEU A 70 -13.23 -11.53 -19.36
N ALA A 71 -12.64 -12.64 -18.87
CA ALA A 71 -12.20 -13.75 -19.70
C ALA A 71 -13.37 -14.39 -20.47
N PHE A 72 -14.54 -14.56 -19.83
CA PHE A 72 -15.75 -15.04 -20.49
C PHE A 72 -16.35 -14.04 -21.49
N ALA A 73 -16.24 -12.73 -21.21
CA ALA A 73 -16.69 -11.69 -22.14
C ALA A 73 -15.77 -11.58 -23.38
N SER A 74 -14.50 -11.98 -23.26
CA SER A 74 -13.58 -12.02 -24.39
C SER A 74 -13.93 -13.16 -25.36
N LYS A 75 -14.06 -12.84 -26.66
CA LYS A 75 -14.50 -13.77 -27.73
C LYS A 75 -13.56 -14.96 -28.00
N GLY A 76 -12.45 -15.10 -27.27
CA GLY A 76 -11.51 -16.20 -27.41
C GLY A 76 -11.57 -17.14 -26.21
N ARG A 77 -12.25 -18.29 -26.33
CA ARG A 77 -12.24 -19.38 -25.35
C ARG A 77 -10.87 -20.07 -25.33
N SER A 78 -9.84 -19.39 -24.82
CA SER A 78 -8.58 -20.04 -24.49
C SER A 78 -8.67 -20.56 -23.06
N MET A 79 -8.54 -21.87 -22.85
CA MET A 79 -8.49 -22.45 -21.50
C MET A 79 -7.36 -21.84 -20.66
N LEU A 80 -6.30 -21.34 -21.32
CA LEU A 80 -5.19 -20.61 -20.70
C LEU A 80 -5.65 -19.26 -20.10
N ALA A 81 -6.69 -18.62 -20.65
CA ALA A 81 -7.21 -17.37 -20.14
C ALA A 81 -7.93 -17.52 -18.78
N LEU A 82 -8.39 -18.74 -18.45
CA LEU A 82 -9.04 -19.04 -17.17
C LEU A 82 -8.04 -19.48 -16.08
N LEU A 83 -6.81 -19.87 -16.44
CA LEU A 83 -5.82 -20.33 -15.48
C LEU A 83 -5.43 -19.23 -14.48
N LYS A 84 -5.12 -18.03 -14.97
CA LYS A 84 -4.75 -16.88 -14.14
C LYS A 84 -5.87 -16.48 -13.16
N PRO A 85 -7.11 -16.20 -13.59
CA PRO A 85 -8.17 -15.78 -12.67
C PRO A 85 -8.55 -16.89 -11.68
N LEU A 86 -8.51 -18.17 -12.08
CA LEU A 86 -8.74 -19.28 -11.17
C LEU A 86 -7.68 -19.34 -10.07
N MET A 87 -6.40 -19.15 -10.43
CA MET A 87 -5.32 -19.05 -9.43
C MET A 87 -5.53 -17.89 -8.45
N LEU A 88 -6.03 -16.73 -8.90
CA LEU A 88 -6.37 -15.62 -7.99
C LEU A 88 -7.46 -16.01 -7.00
N VAL A 89 -8.54 -16.63 -7.46
CA VAL A 89 -9.65 -17.05 -6.57
C VAL A 89 -9.15 -18.10 -5.58
N ILE A 90 -8.43 -19.12 -6.05
CA ILE A 90 -7.88 -20.18 -5.19
C ILE A 90 -6.94 -19.56 -4.14
N THR A 91 -6.03 -18.69 -4.55
CA THR A 91 -5.09 -18.02 -3.64
C THR A 91 -5.84 -17.19 -2.59
N GLY A 92 -6.84 -16.42 -3.01
CA GLY A 92 -7.68 -15.64 -2.09
C GLY A 92 -8.45 -16.51 -1.10
N VAL A 93 -9.00 -17.65 -1.54
CA VAL A 93 -9.67 -18.61 -0.65
C VAL A 93 -8.68 -19.25 0.33
N VAL A 94 -7.49 -19.63 -0.12
CA VAL A 94 -6.42 -20.16 0.75
C VAL A 94 -6.02 -19.13 1.80
N LEU A 95 -5.90 -17.84 1.43
CA LEU A 95 -5.65 -16.75 2.38
C LEU A 95 -6.67 -16.69 3.52
N LEU A 96 -7.95 -16.92 3.21
CA LEU A 96 -9.02 -16.86 4.20
C LEU A 96 -9.13 -18.12 5.04
N LEU A 97 -8.90 -19.31 4.46
CA LEU A 97 -9.01 -20.59 5.16
C LEU A 97 -7.79 -20.90 6.05
N PHE A 98 -6.59 -20.48 5.62
CA PHE A 98 -5.34 -20.79 6.32
C PHE A 98 -4.54 -19.52 6.67
N PRO A 99 -5.10 -18.61 7.49
CA PRO A 99 -4.53 -17.29 7.72
C PRO A 99 -3.13 -17.34 8.33
N ILE A 100 -2.81 -18.34 9.16
CA ILE A 100 -1.49 -18.47 9.80
C ILE A 100 -0.39 -18.68 8.75
N ILE A 101 -0.61 -19.60 7.82
CA ILE A 101 0.35 -19.92 6.75
C ILE A 101 0.45 -18.73 5.79
N SER A 102 -0.67 -18.08 5.50
CA SER A 102 -0.72 -16.92 4.62
C SER A 102 0.00 -15.69 5.19
N ILE A 103 -0.19 -15.40 6.47
CA ILE A 103 0.54 -14.32 7.15
C ILE A 103 2.05 -14.60 7.16
N ALA A 104 2.45 -15.87 7.33
CA ALA A 104 3.85 -16.26 7.20
C ALA A 104 4.40 -16.01 5.78
N ALA A 105 3.61 -16.25 4.73
CA ALA A 105 3.98 -15.92 3.36
C ALA A 105 4.06 -14.39 3.13
N ILE A 106 3.11 -13.62 3.66
CA ILE A 106 3.11 -12.15 3.61
C ILE A 106 4.37 -11.60 4.29
N ALA A 107 4.77 -12.17 5.43
CA ALA A 107 5.99 -11.78 6.13
C ALA A 107 7.25 -12.00 5.27
N LEU A 108 7.35 -13.11 4.53
CA LEU A 108 8.46 -13.33 3.60
C LEU A 108 8.46 -12.32 2.45
N LEU A 109 7.30 -12.00 1.88
CA LEU A 109 7.18 -10.96 0.86
C LEU A 109 7.60 -9.58 1.40
N MET A 110 7.25 -9.26 2.65
CA MET A 110 7.70 -8.05 3.34
C MET A 110 9.21 -8.06 3.57
N ALA A 111 9.80 -9.17 3.99
CA ALA A 111 11.24 -9.30 4.14
C ALA A 111 11.96 -9.02 2.81
N PHE A 112 11.45 -9.59 1.71
CA PHE A 112 11.99 -9.35 0.38
C PHE A 112 11.84 -7.88 -0.05
N TYR A 113 10.68 -7.28 0.18
CA TYR A 113 10.46 -5.85 -0.08
C TYR A 113 11.45 -4.97 0.70
N LEU A 114 11.64 -5.23 1.99
CA LEU A 114 12.58 -4.49 2.84
C LEU A 114 14.03 -4.70 2.42
N MET A 115 14.37 -5.87 1.88
CA MET A 115 15.69 -6.11 1.30
C MET A 115 15.90 -5.25 0.05
N LEU A 116 14.91 -5.16 -0.84
CA LEU A 116 14.97 -4.26 -2.00
C LEU A 116 15.07 -2.80 -1.57
N ASP A 117 14.30 -2.39 -0.55
CA ASP A 117 14.35 -1.04 0.01
C ASP A 117 15.71 -0.71 0.65
N ALA A 118 16.38 -1.70 1.24
CA ALA A 118 17.75 -1.55 1.73
C ALA A 118 18.72 -1.24 0.58
N PHE A 119 18.65 -2.01 -0.51
CA PHE A 119 19.52 -1.80 -1.67
C PHE A 119 19.26 -0.45 -2.35
N THR A 120 18.01 -0.05 -2.51
CA THR A 120 17.68 1.28 -3.06
C THR A 120 18.14 2.39 -2.12
N GLY A 121 17.97 2.23 -0.81
CA GLY A 121 18.44 3.20 0.19
C GLY A 121 19.95 3.43 0.13
N PHE A 122 20.74 2.35 0.04
CA PHE A 122 22.19 2.45 -0.10
C PHE A 122 22.61 3.00 -1.46
N GLY A 123 21.95 2.60 -2.56
CA GLY A 123 22.21 3.14 -3.89
C GLY A 123 21.95 4.65 -3.96
N LEU A 124 20.78 5.09 -3.47
CA LEU A 124 20.43 6.52 -3.43
C LEU A 124 21.36 7.30 -2.48
N ALA A 125 21.81 6.72 -1.38
CA ALA A 125 22.80 7.35 -0.51
C ALA A 125 24.12 7.61 -1.24
N HIS A 126 24.56 6.67 -2.09
CA HIS A 126 25.75 6.82 -2.91
C HIS A 126 25.56 7.90 -3.98
N ASP A 127 24.44 7.87 -4.71
CA ASP A 127 24.13 8.82 -5.77
C ASP A 127 23.93 10.26 -5.26
N LEU A 128 23.38 10.41 -4.05
CA LEU A 128 23.17 11.71 -3.42
C LEU A 128 24.41 12.28 -2.74
N TYR A 129 25.55 11.58 -2.71
CA TYR A 129 26.76 12.16 -2.12
C TYR A 129 27.32 13.29 -2.99
N PRO A 130 27.60 14.51 -2.47
CA PRO A 130 27.53 15.01 -1.08
C PRO A 130 26.35 15.95 -0.77
N LEU A 131 25.24 15.82 -1.48
CA LEU A 131 24.04 16.62 -1.25
C LEU A 131 23.44 16.37 0.14
N LYS A 132 22.73 17.39 0.66
CA LYS A 132 21.96 17.29 1.91
C LYS A 132 20.87 16.23 1.76
N GLY A 133 20.92 15.20 2.61
CA GLY A 133 19.95 14.10 2.62
C GLY A 133 20.57 12.70 2.53
N TRP A 134 21.83 12.58 2.10
CA TRP A 134 22.49 11.28 1.89
C TRP A 134 22.46 10.36 3.14
N GLY A 135 22.62 10.94 4.33
CA GLY A 135 22.74 10.22 5.59
C GLY A 135 21.39 9.69 6.05
N TRP A 136 20.30 10.38 5.72
CA TRP A 136 18.95 9.89 5.94
C TRP A 136 18.64 8.70 5.04
N MET A 137 19.08 8.74 3.78
CA MET A 137 18.95 7.63 2.84
C MET A 137 19.74 6.40 3.30
N ALA A 138 20.99 6.59 3.74
CA ALA A 138 21.83 5.52 4.26
C ALA A 138 21.24 4.89 5.53
N PHE A 139 20.72 5.71 6.44
CA PHE A 139 20.07 5.24 7.66
C PHE A 139 18.78 4.46 7.36
N ASN A 140 17.97 4.94 6.39
CA ASN A 140 16.80 4.19 5.92
C ASN A 140 17.20 2.83 5.37
N GLY A 141 18.18 2.78 4.45
CA GLY A 141 18.65 1.53 3.87
C GLY A 141 19.17 0.53 4.92
N PHE A 142 19.94 1.02 5.90
CA PHE A 142 20.42 0.20 7.02
C PHE A 142 19.28 -0.32 7.89
N THR A 143 18.31 0.53 8.21
CA THR A 143 17.14 0.13 9.01
C THR A 143 16.32 -0.94 8.30
N SER A 144 16.04 -0.76 7.00
CA SER A 144 15.33 -1.74 6.17
C SER A 144 16.08 -3.07 6.07
N PHE A 145 17.42 -3.03 5.98
CA PHE A 145 18.25 -4.24 5.98
C PHE A 145 18.13 -5.03 7.28
N VAL A 146 18.28 -4.35 8.42
CA VAL A 146 18.15 -4.96 9.75
C VAL A 146 16.75 -5.53 9.95
N LEU A 147 15.70 -4.79 9.58
CA LEU A 147 14.33 -5.26 9.66
C LEU A 147 14.10 -6.50 8.79
N SER A 148 14.61 -6.52 7.56
CA SER A 148 14.50 -7.67 6.66
C SER A 148 15.10 -8.94 7.29
N ILE A 149 16.29 -8.84 7.87
CA ILE A 149 16.94 -9.95 8.57
C ILE A 149 16.10 -10.42 9.77
N LEU A 150 15.56 -9.49 10.56
CA LEU A 150 14.69 -9.83 11.68
C LEU A 150 13.44 -10.61 11.24
N PHE A 151 12.84 -10.23 10.11
CA PHE A 151 11.72 -10.98 9.53
C PHE A 151 12.10 -12.41 9.17
N ILE A 152 13.28 -12.62 8.58
CA ILE A 152 13.75 -13.95 8.16
C ILE A 152 14.06 -14.84 9.37
N ILE A 153 14.73 -14.31 10.39
CA ILE A 153 15.13 -15.08 11.58
C ILE A 153 13.92 -15.51 12.42
N GLY A 154 12.93 -14.62 12.58
CA GLY A 154 11.74 -14.91 13.39
C GLY A 154 10.66 -15.73 12.67
N TRP A 155 10.81 -15.95 11.36
CA TRP A 155 9.85 -16.67 10.55
C TRP A 155 9.78 -18.17 10.93
N PRO A 156 8.58 -18.80 10.98
CA PRO A 156 7.24 -18.26 10.74
C PRO A 156 6.50 -17.78 12.00
N ILE A 157 7.11 -17.95 13.18
CA ILE A 157 6.42 -17.80 14.48
C ILE A 157 6.12 -16.32 14.77
N THR A 158 7.05 -15.41 14.47
CA THR A 158 6.89 -13.97 14.74
C THR A 158 6.10 -13.24 13.65
N SER A 159 5.76 -13.91 12.54
CA SER A 159 5.12 -13.29 11.37
C SER A 159 3.80 -12.59 11.72
N LEU A 160 3.02 -13.17 12.63
CA LEU A 160 1.75 -12.56 13.09
C LEU A 160 1.97 -11.19 13.73
N VAL A 161 2.99 -11.07 14.57
CA VAL A 161 3.31 -9.83 15.28
C VAL A 161 3.99 -8.85 14.34
N MET A 162 4.95 -9.30 13.55
CA MET A 162 5.73 -8.44 12.65
C MET A 162 4.87 -7.81 11.55
N VAL A 163 4.04 -8.61 10.86
CA VAL A 163 3.14 -8.09 9.82
C VAL A 163 2.11 -7.14 10.42
N GLY A 164 1.55 -7.50 11.58
CA GLY A 164 0.56 -6.68 12.28
C GLY A 164 1.12 -5.33 12.74
N LEU A 165 2.31 -5.33 13.36
CA LEU A 165 3.00 -4.13 13.78
C LEU A 165 3.37 -3.26 12.58
N PHE A 166 3.96 -3.86 11.54
CA PHE A 166 4.32 -3.13 10.32
C PHE A 166 3.09 -2.44 9.73
N ALA A 167 1.99 -3.18 9.54
CA ALA A 167 0.75 -2.63 9.00
C ALA A 167 0.15 -1.55 9.91
N GLY A 168 0.12 -1.75 11.23
CA GLY A 168 -0.42 -0.76 12.18
C GLY A 168 0.39 0.54 12.20
N ILE A 169 1.72 0.43 12.20
CA ILE A 169 2.63 1.57 12.18
C ILE A 169 2.51 2.32 10.84
N SER A 170 2.53 1.61 9.71
CA SER A 170 2.32 2.22 8.39
C SER A 170 0.99 2.97 8.32
N LEU A 171 -0.11 2.35 8.79
CA LEU A 171 -1.42 2.97 8.79
C LEU A 171 -1.48 4.23 9.67
N PHE A 172 -0.76 4.24 10.79
CA PHE A 172 -0.62 5.40 11.65
C PHE A 172 0.10 6.54 10.93
N PHE A 173 1.26 6.28 10.30
CA PHE A 173 2.01 7.30 9.56
C PHE A 173 1.26 7.82 8.33
N ASP A 174 0.55 6.95 7.62
CA ASP A 174 -0.33 7.33 6.52
C ASP A 174 -1.47 8.22 7.01
N GLY A 175 -2.05 7.90 8.17
CA GLY A 175 -3.07 8.72 8.83
C GLY A 175 -2.56 10.10 9.22
N VAL A 176 -1.36 10.19 9.82
CA VAL A 176 -0.71 11.47 10.15
C VAL A 176 -0.45 12.28 8.88
N SER A 177 0.03 11.64 7.81
CA SER A 177 0.29 12.28 6.52
C SER A 177 -1.01 12.83 5.92
N LEU A 178 -2.08 12.04 5.88
CA LEU A 178 -3.36 12.49 5.34
C LEU A 178 -4.02 13.57 6.20
N PHE A 179 -3.92 13.47 7.53
CA PHE A 179 -4.42 14.47 8.46
C PHE A 179 -3.71 15.81 8.29
N THR A 180 -2.37 15.79 8.20
CA THR A 180 -1.56 17.00 7.99
C THR A 180 -1.84 17.63 6.63
N LEU A 181 -1.95 16.84 5.56
CA LEU A 181 -2.36 17.32 4.23
C LEU A 181 -3.76 17.95 4.26
N GLY A 182 -4.73 17.31 4.92
CA GLY A 182 -6.08 17.86 5.09
C GLY A 182 -6.10 19.17 5.88
N TRP A 183 -5.21 19.31 6.87
CA TRP A 183 -5.01 20.53 7.66
C TRP A 183 -4.35 21.66 6.91
N LEU A 184 -3.30 21.37 6.15
CA LEU A 184 -2.66 22.34 5.28
C LEU A 184 -3.63 22.82 4.19
N ALA A 185 -4.40 21.92 3.58
CA ALA A 185 -5.44 22.29 2.62
C ALA A 185 -6.56 23.16 3.23
N ARG A 186 -6.83 23.05 4.54
CA ARG A 186 -7.73 23.96 5.25
C ARG A 186 -7.10 25.34 5.43
N LYS A 187 -5.80 25.40 5.75
CA LYS A 187 -5.05 26.63 6.04
C LYS A 187 -4.67 27.43 4.80
N ALA A 188 -4.50 26.79 3.65
CA ALA A 188 -4.23 27.44 2.36
C ALA A 188 -5.48 28.14 1.77
N LYS A 189 -6.57 28.21 2.55
CA LYS A 189 -7.84 28.86 2.22
C LYS A 189 -7.94 30.20 2.93
#